data_AF-A0A2N0H920-F1
#
_entry.id   AF-A0A2N0H920-F1
#
_cell.length_a   1.000
_cell.length_b   1.000
_cell.length_c   1.000
_cell.angle_alpha   90.00
_cell.angle_beta   90.00
_cell.angle_gamma   90.00
#
_symmetry.space_group_name_H-M   'P 1'
#
loop_
_entity.id
_entity.type
_entity.pdbx_description
1 polymer ?
#
loop_
_entity_poly.entity_id
_entity_poly.type
_entity_poly.pdbx_seq_one_letter_code
_entity_poly.pdbx_strand_id
1 'polypeptide(L)'
;MNDFEENTLNDEKIKYHKRIIYIGLLAFAVLSIWTITELNGFENGLEDAEIWAPIGFVYDNFGYWSAVLISPLLGLLVLFSNVKSIMKLKENKIKN
;
A
#
# COMPACT_ATOMS: atom_id res chain seq x y z
N MET A 1 0.50 -10.89 33.13
CA MET A 1 1.34 -10.14 32.18
C MET A 1 1.65 -8.82 32.86
N ASN A 2 2.91 -8.49 33.11
CA ASN A 2 3.25 -7.22 33.77
C ASN A 2 3.17 -6.07 32.76
N ASP A 3 2.77 -4.88 33.20
CA ASP A 3 2.61 -3.69 32.33
C ASP A 3 3.88 -3.37 31.52
N PHE A 4 5.06 -3.71 32.05
CA PHE A 4 6.35 -3.60 31.35
C PHE A 4 6.44 -4.48 30.09
N GLU A 5 5.96 -5.73 30.15
CA GLU A 5 5.98 -6.67 29.02
C GLU A 5 4.98 -6.24 27.92
N GLU A 6 3.83 -5.70 28.32
CA GLU A 6 2.84 -5.20 27.36
C GLU A 6 3.34 -3.94 26.63
N ASN A 7 3.98 -3.03 27.38
CA ASN A 7 4.55 -1.80 26.82
C ASN A 7 5.66 -2.08 25.80
N THR A 8 6.57 -3.01 26.10
CA THR A 8 7.65 -3.41 25.19
C THR A 8 7.11 -4.07 23.91
N LEU A 9 6.12 -4.97 24.04
CA LEU A 9 5.46 -5.61 22.90
C LEU A 9 4.75 -4.60 21.98
N ASN A 10 4.10 -3.59 22.56
CA ASN A 10 3.43 -2.54 21.78
C ASN A 10 4.43 -1.65 21.02
N ASP A 11 5.58 -1.35 21.61
CA ASP A 11 6.64 -0.57 20.97
C ASP A 11 7.26 -1.32 19.76
N GLU A 12 7.44 -2.64 19.86
CA GLU A 12 7.89 -3.48 18.75
C GLU A 12 6.88 -3.48 17.60
N LYS A 13 5.58 -3.63 17.90
CA LYS A 13 4.50 -3.57 16.89
C LYS A 13 4.46 -2.22 16.18
N ILE A 14 4.62 -1.12 16.91
CA ILE A 14 4.68 0.23 16.32
C ILE A 14 5.90 0.35 15.39
N LYS A 15 7.07 -0.14 15.80
CA LYS A 15 8.29 -0.13 14.98
C LYS A 15 8.11 -0.93 13.69
N TYR A 16 7.45 -2.08 13.77
CA TYR A 16 7.10 -2.92 12.62
C TYR A 16 6.19 -2.18 11.63
N HIS A 17 5.08 -1.60 12.09
CA HIS A 17 4.17 -0.84 11.22
C HIS A 17 4.84 0.38 10.58
N LYS A 18 5.72 1.08 11.31
CA LYS A 18 6.52 2.18 10.73
C LYS A 18 7.43 1.67 9.60
N ARG A 19 8.10 0.54 9.78
CA ARG A 19 8.93 -0.07 8.72
C ARG A 19 8.09 -0.42 7.49
N ILE A 20 6.89 -1.00 7.68
CA ILE A 20 5.97 -1.26 6.56
C ILE A 20 5.59 0.03 5.85
N ILE A 21 5.30 1.11 6.56
CA ILE A 21 4.96 2.40 5.95
C ILE A 21 6.10 2.89 5.04
N TYR A 22 7.35 2.87 5.50
CA TYR A 22 8.48 3.32 4.69
C TYR A 22 8.73 2.45 3.46
N ILE A 23 8.72 1.13 3.63
CA ILE A 23 8.91 0.18 2.52
C ILE A 23 7.74 0.29 1.54
N GLY A 24 6.52 0.34 2.07
CA GLY A 24 5.30 0.49 1.29
C GLY A 24 5.30 1.77 0.48
N LEU A 25 5.80 2.88 1.04
CA LEU A 25 5.88 4.16 0.34
C LEU A 25 6.73 4.08 -0.94
N LEU A 26 7.91 3.45 -0.84
CA LEU A 26 8.78 3.23 -1.99
C LEU A 26 8.18 2.21 -2.96
N ALA A 27 7.67 1.09 -2.45
CA ALA A 27 7.10 0.03 -3.28
C ALA A 27 5.91 0.52 -4.12
N PHE A 28 4.99 1.31 -3.53
CA PHE A 28 3.82 1.80 -4.27
C PHE A 28 4.23 2.84 -5.33
N ALA A 29 5.22 3.69 -5.05
CA ALA A 29 5.69 4.68 -6.03
C ALA A 29 6.25 3.98 -7.28
N VAL A 30 7.08 2.95 -7.07
CA VAL A 30 7.63 2.12 -8.16
C VAL A 30 6.50 1.43 -8.91
N LEU A 31 5.57 0.77 -8.21
CA LEU A 31 4.42 0.09 -8.83
C LEU A 31 3.51 1.04 -9.60
N SER A 32 3.32 2.27 -9.12
CA SER A 32 2.47 3.26 -9.80
C SER A 32 3.12 3.73 -11.10
N ILE A 33 4.43 4.01 -11.10
CA ILE A 33 5.19 4.37 -12.31
C ILE A 33 5.19 3.20 -13.29
N TRP A 34 5.40 1.97 -12.81
CA TRP A 34 5.32 0.76 -13.63
C TRP A 34 3.95 0.62 -14.29
N THR A 35 2.88 0.73 -13.50
CA THR A 35 1.48 0.63 -13.98
C THR A 35 1.21 1.63 -15.10
N ILE A 36 1.64 2.89 -14.94
CA ILE A 36 1.47 3.93 -15.94
C ILE A 36 2.26 3.62 -17.20
N THR A 37 3.50 3.14 -17.06
CA THR A 37 4.39 2.83 -18.20
C THR A 37 3.82 1.68 -19.03
N GLU A 38 3.35 0.62 -18.38
CA GLU A 38 2.70 -0.53 -19.04
C GLU A 38 1.42 -0.11 -19.75
N LEU A 39 0.52 0.59 -19.06
CA LEU A 39 -0.75 1.04 -19.64
C LEU A 39 -0.53 2.00 -20.82
N ASN A 40 0.45 2.90 -20.71
CA ASN A 40 0.82 3.76 -21.83
C ASN A 40 1.43 2.96 -22.98
N GLY A 41 2.25 1.96 -22.70
CA GLY A 41 2.82 1.11 -23.73
C GLY A 41 1.72 0.39 -24.51
N PHE A 42 0.77 -0.20 -23.78
CA PHE A 42 -0.39 -0.89 -24.34
C PHE A 42 -1.26 0.03 -25.20
N GLU A 43 -1.62 1.23 -24.71
CA GLU A 43 -2.42 2.21 -25.48
C GLU A 43 -1.72 2.70 -26.76
N ASN A 44 -0.38 2.73 -26.76
CA ASN A 44 0.41 3.11 -27.92
C ASN A 44 0.69 1.93 -28.89
N GLY A 45 0.11 0.74 -28.64
CA GLY A 45 0.22 -0.41 -29.52
C GLY A 45 1.55 -1.17 -29.41
N LEU A 46 2.24 -1.10 -28.28
CA LEU A 46 3.36 -2.03 -28.02
C LEU A 46 2.82 -3.46 -27.91
N GLU A 47 3.20 -4.30 -28.87
CA GLU A 47 2.72 -5.69 -29.01
C GLU A 47 3.10 -6.59 -27.81
N ASP A 48 4.12 -6.22 -27.03
CA ASP A 48 4.64 -6.98 -25.88
C ASP A 48 4.28 -6.38 -24.51
N ALA A 49 3.27 -5.50 -24.42
CA ALA A 49 2.87 -4.93 -23.14
C ALA A 49 2.19 -5.99 -22.24
N GLU A 50 2.95 -6.61 -21.34
CA GLU A 50 2.45 -7.56 -20.34
C GLU A 50 1.77 -6.81 -19.19
N ILE A 51 0.51 -6.42 -19.39
CA ILE A 51 -0.29 -5.83 -18.31
C ILE A 51 -0.51 -6.87 -17.22
N TRP A 52 -0.17 -6.49 -15.99
CA TRP A 52 -0.42 -7.31 -14.82
C TRP A 52 -1.91 -7.65 -14.69
N ALA A 53 -2.26 -8.92 -14.55
CA ALA A 53 -3.66 -9.38 -14.62
C ALA A 53 -4.67 -8.61 -13.74
N PRO A 54 -4.37 -8.21 -12.49
CA PRO A 54 -5.28 -7.38 -11.70
C PRO A 54 -5.52 -5.99 -12.30
N ILE A 55 -4.49 -5.39 -12.90
CA ILE A 55 -4.57 -4.07 -13.55
C ILE A 55 -5.33 -4.20 -14.87
N GLY A 56 -5.04 -5.24 -15.66
CA GLY A 56 -5.76 -5.56 -16.90
C GLY A 56 -7.24 -5.78 -16.66
N PHE A 57 -7.60 -6.50 -15.60
CA PHE A 57 -8.99 -6.69 -15.21
C PHE A 57 -9.71 -5.35 -14.91
N VAL A 58 -9.06 -4.44 -14.18
CA VAL A 58 -9.63 -3.12 -13.90
C VAL A 58 -9.72 -2.29 -15.17
N TYR A 59 -8.71 -2.37 -16.03
CA TYR A 59 -8.68 -1.69 -17.32
C TYR A 59 -9.85 -2.13 -18.21
N ASP A 60 -10.06 -3.44 -18.37
CA ASP A 60 -11.12 -4.00 -19.22
C ASP A 60 -12.53 -3.62 -18.74
N ASN A 61 -12.74 -3.51 -17.43
CA ASN A 61 -14.06 -3.23 -16.85
C ASN A 61 -14.33 -1.74 -16.61
N PHE A 62 -13.29 -0.94 -16.31
CA PHE A 62 -13.45 0.44 -15.84
C PHE A 62 -12.60 1.47 -16.61
N GLY A 63 -11.83 1.02 -17.60
CA GLY A 63 -11.01 1.85 -18.49
C GLY A 63 -9.67 2.30 -17.91
N TYR A 64 -8.92 3.02 -18.75
CA TYR A 64 -7.57 3.49 -18.49
C TYR A 64 -7.39 4.23 -17.16
N TRP A 65 -8.18 5.28 -16.92
CA TRP A 65 -8.00 6.13 -15.73
C TRP A 65 -8.24 5.38 -14.41
N SER A 66 -9.21 4.47 -14.42
CA SER A 66 -9.49 3.61 -13.27
C SER A 66 -8.32 2.66 -12.98
N ALA A 67 -7.73 2.08 -14.02
CA ALA A 67 -6.56 1.21 -13.91
C ALA A 67 -5.29 1.97 -13.48
N VAL A 68 -5.13 3.23 -13.88
CA VAL A 68 -4.03 4.09 -13.39
C VAL A 68 -4.21 4.42 -11.91
N LEU A 69 -5.44 4.72 -11.48
CA LEU A 69 -5.71 5.16 -10.10
C LEU A 69 -5.80 4.03 -9.08
N ILE A 70 -6.06 2.78 -9.50
CA ILE A 70 -6.19 1.67 -8.55
C ILE A 70 -4.90 1.40 -7.76
N SER A 71 -3.74 1.53 -8.41
CA SER A 71 -2.42 1.33 -7.81
C SER A 71 -2.14 2.33 -6.66
N PRO A 72 -2.25 3.66 -6.87
CA PRO A 72 -2.08 4.62 -5.78
C PRO A 72 -3.19 4.54 -4.73
N LEU A 73 -4.44 4.22 -5.09
CA LEU A 73 -5.53 4.04 -4.12
C LEU A 73 -5.26 2.86 -3.16
N LEU A 74 -4.78 1.73 -3.67
CA LEU A 74 -4.37 0.59 -2.84
C LEU A 74 -3.21 0.96 -1.91
N GLY A 75 -2.22 1.70 -2.42
CA GLY A 75 -1.12 2.23 -1.61
C GLY A 75 -1.62 3.09 -0.44
N LEU A 76 -2.52 4.04 -0.72
CA LEU A 76 -3.14 4.88 0.31
C LEU A 76 -3.92 4.07 1.35
N LEU A 77 -4.66 3.04 0.92
CA LEU A 77 -5.41 2.16 1.82
C LEU A 77 -4.48 1.42 2.78
N VAL A 78 -3.38 0.86 2.27
CA VAL A 78 -2.38 0.17 3.10
C VAL A 78 -1.74 1.14 4.10
N LEU A 79 -1.34 2.34 3.66
CA LEU A 79 -0.78 3.35 4.55
C LEU A 79 -1.77 3.75 5.65
N PHE A 80 -3.02 4.04 5.27
CA PHE A 80 -4.08 4.41 6.20
C PHE A 80 -4.34 3.32 7.25
N SER A 81 -4.39 2.05 6.84
CA SER A 81 -4.60 0.92 7.75
C SER A 81 -3.45 0.76 8.77
N ASN A 82 -2.20 0.98 8.35
CA ASN A 82 -1.03 0.93 9.23
C ASN A 82 -1.01 2.12 10.19
N VAL A 83 -1.34 3.32 9.73
CA VAL A 83 -1.45 4.52 10.59
C VAL A 83 -2.53 4.30 11.65
N LYS A 84 -3.72 3.82 11.26
CA LYS A 84 -4.81 3.51 12.19
C LYS A 84 -4.39 2.45 13.23
N SER A 85 -3.63 1.44 12.81
CA SER A 85 -3.09 0.41 13.73
C SER A 85 -2.10 1.01 14.73
N ILE A 86 -1.20 1.89 14.30
CA ILE A 86 -0.29 2.61 15.20
C ILE A 86 -1.06 3.48 16.20
N MET A 87 -2.09 4.20 15.74
CA MET A 87 -2.92 5.04 16.63
C MET A 87 -3.59 4.21 17.71
N LYS A 88 -4.16 3.05 17.34
CA LYS A 88 -4.79 2.12 18.29
C LYS A 88 -3.79 1.55 19.30
N LEU A 89 -2.59 1.17 18.85
CA LEU A 89 -1.53 0.66 19.74
C LEU A 89 -1.06 1.72 20.73
N LYS A 90 -0.97 2.99 20.30
CA LYS A 90 -0.62 4.11 21.18
C LYS A 90 -1.72 4.40 22.19
N GLU A 91 -2.99 4.36 21.80
CA GLU A 91 -4.11 4.59 22.71
C GLU A 91 -4.16 3.55 23.83
N ASN A 92 -3.95 2.27 23.50
CA ASN A 92 -3.88 1.20 24.50
C ASN A 92 -2.74 1.42 25.50
N LYS A 93 -1.60 1.93 25.05
CA LYS A 93 -0.44 2.25 25.91
C LYS A 93 -0.72 3.35 26.94
N ILE A 94 -1.68 4.25 26.68
CA ILE A 94 -2.00 5.38 27.57
C ILE A 94 -3.04 4.97 28.63
N LYS A 95 -3.85 3.94 28.35
CA LYS A 95 -4.92 3.47 29.25
C LYS A 95 -4.45 2.44 30.28
N ASN A 96 -3.30 1.79 30.05
CA ASN A 96 -2.63 0.87 30.98
C ASN A 96 -1.50 1.59 31.69
#